data_AF-A0A5C5D6K7-F1
#
_entry.id   AF-A0A5C5D6K7-F1
#
_cell.length_a   1.000
_cell.length_b   1.000
_cell.length_c   1.000
_cell.angle_alpha   90.00
_cell.angle_beta   90.00
_cell.angle_gamma   90.00
#
_symmetry.space_group_name_H-M   'P 1'
#
loop_
_entity.id
_entity.type
_entity.pdbx_description
1 polymer ?
#
loop_
_entity_poly.entity_id
_entity_poly.type
_entity_poly.pdbx_seq_one_letter_code
_entity_poly.pdbx_strand_id
1 'polypeptide(L)' 'MPRRSDIIIAFKCAIKFDPERGQIISTRDFVSELNKLNHFWSLRQANEWITYYRGSFRDYTDHEGEDKDYFLMNMGYVR' A
#
# COMPACT_ATOMS: atom_id res chain seq x y z
N MET A 1 -11.66 11.85 15.11
CA MET A 1 -10.42 12.56 14.76
C MET A 1 -9.49 11.57 14.07
N PRO A 2 -9.05 11.85 12.85
CA PRO A 2 -8.09 11.00 12.14
C PRO A 2 -6.77 10.91 12.92
N ARG A 3 -6.37 9.70 13.29
CA ARG A 3 -5.11 9.43 14.00
C ARG A 3 -4.07 8.93 13.00
N ARG A 4 -2.79 9.21 13.24
CA ARG A 4 -1.69 8.62 12.44
C ARG A 4 -1.75 7.09 12.38
N SER A 5 -2.31 6.46 13.42
CA SER A 5 -2.57 5.02 13.49
C SER A 5 -3.56 4.52 12.43
N ASP A 6 -4.52 5.35 12.03
CA ASP A 6 -5.57 5.01 11.06
C ASP A 6 -4.95 4.76 9.68
N ILE A 7 -3.89 5.47 9.31
CA ILE A 7 -3.16 5.27 8.06
C ILE A 7 -2.54 3.85 8.02
N ILE A 8 -1.98 3.39 9.13
CA ILE A 8 -1.41 2.04 9.25
C ILE A 8 -2.51 0.98 9.18
N ILE A 9 -3.68 1.25 9.77
CA ILE A 9 -4.85 0.36 9.71
C ILE A 9 -5.35 0.28 8.27
N ALA A 10 -5.54 1.41 7.59
CA ALA A 10 -5.96 1.48 6.19
C ALA A 10 -4.99 0.70 5.29
N PHE A 11 -3.69 0.88 5.51
CA PHE A 11 -2.65 0.16 4.78
C PHE A 11 -2.77 -1.35 4.97
N LYS A 12 -2.92 -1.82 6.21
CA LYS A 12 -3.09 -3.26 6.49
C LYS A 12 -4.37 -3.82 5.88
N CYS A 13 -5.47 -3.07 5.88
CA CYS A 13 -6.72 -3.48 5.24
C CYS A 13 -6.60 -3.55 3.72
N ALA A 14 -5.78 -2.69 3.12
CA ALA A 14 -5.56 -2.68 1.67
C ALA A 14 -4.60 -3.78 1.18
N ILE A 15 -3.85 -4.44 2.08
CA ILE A 15 -3.01 -5.58 1.72
C ILE A 15 -3.90 -6.77 1.33
N LYS A 16 -3.67 -7.27 0.13
CA LYS A 16 -4.30 -8.48 -0.42
C LYS A 16 -3.26 -9.58 -0.54
N PHE A 17 -3.71 -10.82 -0.57
CA PHE A 17 -2.85 -11.97 -0.81
C PHE A 17 -3.05 -12.47 -2.24
N ASP A 18 -1.94 -12.63 -2.95
CA ASP A 18 -1.84 -13.16 -4.29
C ASP A 18 -1.00 -14.45 -4.26
N PRO A 19 -1.47 -15.55 -4.88
CA PRO A 19 -0.77 -16.83 -4.83
C PRO A 19 0.56 -16.84 -5.60
N GLU A 20 0.78 -15.94 -6.55
CA GLU A 20 2.01 -15.87 -7.35
C GLU A 20 3.06 -14.94 -6.71
N ARG A 21 2.61 -13.83 -6.10
CA ARG A 21 3.49 -12.75 -5.61
C ARG A 21 3.50 -12.59 -4.09
N GLY A 22 2.61 -13.26 -3.38
CA GLY A 22 2.44 -13.14 -1.93
C GLY A 22 1.59 -11.93 -1.55
N GLN A 23 2.05 -11.09 -0.63
CA GLN A 23 1.28 -9.91 -0.23
C GLN A 23 1.41 -8.81 -1.27
N ILE A 24 0.29 -8.36 -1.83
CA ILE A 24 0.19 -7.26 -2.78
C ILE A 24 -0.64 -6.13 -2.21
N ILE A 25 -0.42 -4.91 -2.67
CA ILE A 25 -1.20 -3.73 -2.32
C ILE A 25 -1.26 -2.77 -3.51
N SER A 26 -2.47 -2.30 -3.81
CA SER A 26 -2.72 -1.29 -4.84
C SER A 26 -2.92 0.08 -4.19
N THR A 27 -2.34 1.12 -4.77
CA THR A 27 -2.47 2.50 -4.28
C THR A 27 -3.94 2.95 -4.24
N ARG A 28 -4.73 2.55 -5.24
CA ARG A 28 -6.18 2.79 -5.25
C ARG A 28 -6.93 2.15 -4.08
N ASP A 29 -6.61 0.90 -3.73
CA ASP A 29 -7.20 0.25 -2.55
C ASP A 29 -6.81 0.99 -1.27
N PHE A 30 -5.54 1.38 -1.15
CA PHE A 30 -5.07 2.12 0.01
C PHE A 30 -5.78 3.47 0.17
N VAL A 31 -5.97 4.23 -0.92
CA VAL A 31 -6.74 5.48 -0.90
C VAL A 31 -8.22 5.23 -0.57
N SER A 32 -8.80 4.13 -1.05
CA SER A 32 -10.19 3.76 -0.72
C SER A 32 -10.36 3.49 0.77
N GLU A 33 -9.46 2.72 1.38
CA GLU A 33 -9.47 2.46 2.84
C GLU A 33 -9.23 3.73 3.65
N LEU A 34 -8.34 4.61 3.19
CA LEU A 34 -8.12 5.91 3.82
C LEU A 34 -9.39 6.77 3.81
N ASN A 35 -10.11 6.80 2.69
CA ASN A 35 -11.34 7.56 2.56
C ASN A 35 -12.42 7.10 3.56
N LYS A 36 -12.54 5.78 3.80
CA LYS A 36 -13.42 5.22 4.84
C LYS A 36 -13.08 5.73 6.25
N LEU A 37 -11.81 6.04 6.50
CA LEU A 37 -11.31 6.57 7.76
C LEU A 37 -11.26 8.12 7.80
N ASN A 38 -11.92 8.79 6.85
CA ASN A 38 -11.92 10.26 6.67
C ASN A 38 -10.52 10.84 6.36
N HIS A 39 -9.66 10.06 5.72
CA HIS A 39 -8.38 10.51 5.16
C HIS A 39 -8.49 10.64 3.64
N PHE A 40 -8.41 11.88 3.13
CA PHE A 40 -8.49 12.17 1.70
C PHE A 40 -7.08 12.37 1.14
N TRP A 41 -6.49 11.28 0.65
CA TRP A 41 -5.17 11.31 -0.01
C TRP A 41 -5.30 11.17 -1.51
N SER A 42 -4.39 11.81 -2.24
CA SER A 42 -4.20 11.54 -3.67
C SER A 42 -3.35 10.27 -3.86
N LEU A 43 -3.46 9.65 -5.03
CA LEU A 43 -2.65 8.49 -5.40
C LEU A 43 -1.14 8.78 -5.25
N ARG A 44 -0.70 9.98 -5.65
CA ARG A 44 0.68 10.42 -5.45
C ARG A 44 1.12 10.44 -3.98
N GLN A 45 0.30 10.98 -3.09
CA GLN A 45 0.60 11.02 -1.64
C GLN A 45 0.67 9.61 -1.06
N ALA A 46 -0.23 8.72 -1.48
CA ALA A 46 -0.20 7.32 -1.10
C ALA A 46 1.09 6.62 -1.58
N ASN A 47 1.49 6.84 -2.85
CA ASN A 47 2.74 6.29 -3.40
C ASN A 47 3.98 6.78 -2.63
N GLU A 48 4.06 8.09 -2.34
CA GLU A 48 5.16 8.66 -1.56
C GLU A 48 5.20 8.07 -0.15
N TRP A 49 4.03 7.90 0.48
CA TRP A 49 3.94 7.30 1.80
C TRP A 49 4.41 5.85 1.82
N ILE A 50 3.97 5.02 0.86
CA ILE A 50 4.38 3.60 0.73
C ILE A 50 5.90 3.52 0.55
N THR A 51 6.45 4.34 -0.36
CA THR A 51 7.88 4.39 -0.64
C THR A 51 8.70 4.84 0.58
N TYR A 52 8.22 5.87 1.30
CA TYR A 52 8.92 6.41 2.47
C TYR A 52 8.87 5.48 3.69
N TYR A 53 7.71 4.91 3.99
CA TYR A 53 7.53 4.10 5.20
C TYR A 53 7.90 2.63 5.01
N ARG A 54 8.00 2.12 3.78
CA ARG A 54 8.15 0.68 3.57
C ARG A 54 9.02 0.30 2.39
N GLY A 55 10.34 0.32 2.62
CA GLY A 55 11.35 -0.15 1.67
C GLY A 55 11.30 -1.63 1.27
N SER A 56 10.42 -2.44 1.89
CA SER A 56 10.22 -3.86 1.52
C SER A 56 9.21 -4.06 0.38
N PHE A 57 8.40 -3.06 0.05
CA PHE A 57 7.45 -3.15 -1.06
C PHE A 57 8.13 -2.71 -2.35
N ARG A 58 8.04 -3.52 -3.41
CA ARG A 58 8.50 -3.18 -4.75
C ARG A 58 7.31 -2.94 -5.67
N ASP A 59 7.43 -1.94 -6.52
CA ASP A 59 6.43 -1.72 -7.56
C ASP A 59 6.52 -2.80 -8.64
N TYR A 60 5.37 -3.24 -9.13
CA TYR A 60 5.26 -4.18 -10.25
C TYR A 60 4.22 -3.72 -11.28
N THR A 61 3.90 -2.43 -11.26
CA THR A 61 2.86 -1.85 -12.10
C THR A 61 3.26 -1.98 -13.57
N ASP A 62 2.38 -2.60 -14.38
CA ASP A 62 2.61 -2.82 -15.81
C ASP A 62 2.11 -1.66 -16.69
N HIS A 63 1.42 -0.69 -16.10
CA HIS A 63 0.76 0.42 -16.79
C HIS A 63 1.33 1.79 -16.38
N GLU A 64 1.37 2.73 -17.33
CA GLU A 64 1.70 4.12 -17.04
C GLU A 64 0.52 4.80 -16.29
N GLY A 65 0.73 5.12 -15.02
CA GLY A 65 -0.26 5.79 -14.19
C GLY A 65 0.23 6.11 -12.78
N GLU A 66 -0.55 6.95 -12.07
CA GLU A 66 -0.35 7.18 -10.63
C GLU A 66 -0.92 6.03 -9.77
N ASP A 67 -1.75 5.16 -10.35
CA ASP A 67 -2.19 3.93 -9.70
C ASP A 67 -1.09 2.89 -9.80
N LYS A 68 -0.39 2.68 -8.68
CA LYS A 68 0.71 1.73 -8.61
C LYS A 68 0.31 0.51 -7.80
N ASP A 69 0.74 -0.63 -8.29
CA ASP A 69 0.68 -1.89 -7.57
C ASP A 69 2.06 -2.24 -7.02
N TYR A 70 2.06 -2.58 -5.73
CA TYR A 70 3.24 -2.97 -4.98
C TYR A 70 3.08 -4.38 -4.46
N PHE A 71 4.16 -5.15 -4.46
CA PHE A 71 4.22 -6.44 -3.80
C PHE A 71 5.28 -6.43 -2.71
N LEU A 72 5.03 -7.14 -1.62
CA LEU A 72 5.99 -7.31 -0.56
C LEU A 72 7.09 -8.25 -1.06
N MET A 73 8.28 -7.70 -1.32
CA MET A 73 9.43 -8.52 -1.64
C MET A 73 9.80 -9.29 -0.38
N ASN A 74 9.66 -10.61 -0.44
CA ASN A 74 9.83 -11.54 0.67
C ASN A 74 11.11 -11.19 1.46
N MET A 75 10.95 -10.64 2.66
CA MET A 75 12.06 -10.45 3.58
C MET A 75 12.40 -11.85 4.06
N GLY A 76 13.57 -12.35 3.62
CA GLY A 76 13.98 -13.73 3.82
C GLY A 76 13.65 -14.24 5.21
N TYR A 77 13.17 -15.49 5.28
CA TYR A 77 12.93 -16.22 6.52
C TYR A 77 13.98 -15.88 7.58
N VAL A 78 13.57 -15.17 8.65
CA VAL A 78 14.34 -15.15 9.89
C VAL A 78 14.01 -16.48 10.57
N ARG A 79 15.00 -17.38 10.56
CA ARG A 79 14.94 -18.68 11.22
C ARG A 79 15.15 -18.53 12.73
#